data_AF-A0A957CL04-F1
#
_entry.id   AF-A0A957CL04-F1
#
_cell.length_a   1.000
_cell.length_b   1.000
_cell.length_c   1.000
_cell.angle_alpha   90.00
_cell.angle_beta   90.00
_cell.angle_gamma   90.00
#
_symmetry.space_group_name_H-M   'P 1'
#
loop_
_entity.id
_entity.type
_entity.pdbx_description
1 polymer ?
#
loop_
_entity_poly.entity_id
_entity_poly.type
_entity_poly.pdbx_seq_one_letter_code
_entity_poly.pdbx_strand_id
1 'polypeptide(L)'
;MSTVQLADGKRASASSSSVTSIIVRLVLLFAIDAFVIWFAINLFSNEAYFFAAAVILAAVGANIIILRHDAYPLRWMLIGLVLLLLFSIYPNIFTIYVAFTNFGDGHLLAKDQAIAQIQKERYLPEGGSAYSWTAFESDDGVYALWLLDEAGTGYFALPGEPLQQLAAGEGGVGELDDDGIPKTIEGYKRL
;
A
#
# COMPACT_ATOMS: atom_id res chain seq x y z
N MET A 1 27.26 53.74 -61.60
CA MET A 1 27.16 54.26 -60.22
C MET A 1 26.00 53.50 -59.57
N SER A 2 26.31 52.41 -58.86
CA SER A 2 25.35 51.47 -58.28
C SER A 2 24.82 52.00 -56.95
N THR A 3 23.51 52.20 -56.85
CA THR A 3 22.82 52.57 -55.61
C THR A 3 22.57 51.31 -54.79
N VAL A 4 23.23 51.22 -53.64
CA VAL A 4 22.99 50.21 -52.61
C VAL A 4 21.68 50.56 -51.90
N GLN A 5 20.63 49.77 -52.11
CA GLN A 5 19.44 49.79 -51.27
C GLN A 5 19.74 49.11 -49.94
N LEU A 6 19.77 49.89 -48.86
CA LEU A 6 19.79 49.40 -47.48
C LEU A 6 18.43 48.80 -47.17
N ALA A 7 18.36 47.47 -47.04
CA ALA A 7 17.18 46.78 -46.58
C ALA A 7 16.95 47.12 -45.10
N ASP A 8 15.87 47.85 -44.83
CA ASP A 8 15.40 48.21 -43.50
C ASP A 8 15.25 46.97 -42.62
N GLY A 9 15.99 46.98 -41.51
CA GLY A 9 15.91 45.97 -40.47
C GLY A 9 14.52 45.97 -39.86
N LYS A 10 13.73 44.93 -40.17
CA LYS A 10 12.56 44.55 -39.37
C LYS A 10 13.04 44.26 -37.94
N ARG A 11 12.89 45.26 -37.07
CA ARG A 11 13.02 45.09 -35.62
C ARG A 11 12.02 44.01 -35.20
N ALA A 12 12.54 42.86 -34.80
CA ALA A 12 11.75 41.80 -34.20
C ALA A 12 10.98 42.38 -33.00
N SER A 13 9.66 42.39 -33.09
CA SER A 13 8.79 42.80 -32.00
C SER A 13 9.06 41.90 -30.80
N ALA A 14 9.58 42.47 -29.71
CA ALA A 14 9.62 41.81 -28.42
C ALA A 14 8.18 41.42 -28.07
N SER A 15 7.87 40.13 -28.10
CA SER A 15 6.53 39.63 -27.76
C SER A 15 6.30 39.92 -26.28
N SER A 16 5.48 40.92 -25.96
CA SER A 16 4.94 41.08 -24.61
C SER A 16 4.11 39.83 -24.31
N SER A 17 4.63 38.95 -23.45
CA SER A 17 3.88 37.79 -22.96
C SER A 17 2.51 38.26 -22.46
N SER A 18 1.45 37.83 -23.13
CA SER A 18 0.09 38.20 -22.76
C SER A 18 -0.18 37.79 -21.31
N VAL A 19 -0.90 38.61 -20.53
CA VAL A 19 -1.25 38.35 -19.12
C VAL A 19 -1.83 36.94 -18.95
N THR A 20 -2.59 36.46 -19.93
CA THR A 20 -3.11 35.10 -20.01
C THR A 20 -2.02 34.03 -19.96
N SER A 21 -0.91 34.22 -20.68
CA SER A 21 0.21 33.26 -20.71
C SER A 21 0.92 33.17 -19.35
N ILE A 22 1.00 34.28 -18.61
CA ILE A 22 1.58 34.32 -17.27
C ILE A 22 0.67 33.56 -16.30
N ILE A 23 -0.65 33.81 -16.37
CA ILE A 23 -1.64 33.13 -15.51
C ILE A 23 -1.61 31.61 -15.77
N VAL A 24 -1.67 31.17 -17.02
CA VAL A 24 -1.64 29.74 -17.37
C VAL A 24 -0.37 29.07 -16.84
N ARG A 25 0.79 29.72 -17.00
CA ARG A 25 2.06 29.20 -16.49
C ARG A 25 2.07 29.06 -14.97
N LEU A 26 1.54 30.04 -14.26
CA LEU A 26 1.46 30.00 -12.79
C LEU A 26 0.49 28.92 -12.32
N VAL A 27 -0.69 28.81 -12.94
CA VAL A 27 -1.67 27.77 -12.60
C VAL A 27 -1.07 26.38 -12.82
N LEU A 28 -0.37 26.15 -13.93
CA LEU A 28 0.30 24.88 -14.21
C LEU A 28 1.39 24.57 -13.16
N LEU A 29 2.19 25.57 -12.78
CA LEU A 29 3.21 25.42 -11.74
C LEU A 29 2.58 25.04 -10.40
N PHE A 30 1.56 25.78 -9.97
CA PHE A 30 0.83 25.49 -8.73
C PHE A 30 0.16 24.11 -8.74
N ALA A 31 -0.40 23.69 -9.87
CA ALA A 31 -1.00 22.36 -10.00
C ALA A 31 0.05 21.24 -9.83
N ILE A 32 1.23 21.41 -10.44
CA ILE A 32 2.34 20.48 -10.29
C ILE A 32 2.85 20.46 -8.84
N ASP A 33 3.05 21.62 -8.22
CA ASP A 33 3.51 21.71 -6.84
C ASP A 33 2.49 21.10 -5.86
N ALA A 34 1.20 21.35 -6.07
CA ALA A 34 0.13 20.73 -5.28
C ALA A 34 0.17 19.20 -5.39
N PHE A 35 0.38 18.67 -6.60
CA PHE A 35 0.54 17.23 -6.81
C PHE A 35 1.78 16.70 -6.09
N VAL A 36 2.92 17.37 -6.19
CA VAL A 36 4.16 16.98 -5.49
C VAL A 36 3.97 16.99 -3.98
N ILE A 37 3.32 18.02 -3.42
CA ILE A 37 3.07 18.12 -1.98
C ILE A 37 2.16 16.98 -1.52
N TRP A 38 1.06 16.74 -2.23
CA TRP A 38 0.17 15.61 -1.95
C TRP A 38 0.93 14.27 -2.03
N PHE A 39 1.76 14.09 -3.05
CA PHE A 39 2.57 12.88 -3.22
C PHE A 39 3.60 12.72 -2.09
N ALA A 40 4.25 13.81 -1.66
CA ALA A 40 5.17 13.81 -0.54
C ALA A 40 4.47 13.42 0.77
N ILE A 41 3.28 13.96 1.05
CA ILE A 41 2.49 13.57 2.24
C ILE A 41 2.16 12.08 2.24
N ASN A 42 1.79 11.52 1.08
CA ASN A 42 1.57 10.08 0.94
C ASN A 42 2.86 9.30 1.21
N LEU A 43 4.01 9.74 0.72
CA LEU A 43 5.29 9.07 0.99
C LEU A 43 5.66 9.09 2.47
N PHE A 44 5.45 10.19 3.18
CA PHE A 44 5.64 10.26 4.62
C PHE A 44 4.72 9.30 5.38
N SER A 45 3.47 9.17 4.93
CA SER A 45 2.49 8.27 5.54
C SER A 45 2.85 6.78 5.37
N ASN A 46 3.62 6.46 4.33
CA ASN A 46 4.10 5.10 4.03
C ASN A 46 5.55 4.87 4.51
N GLU A 47 6.06 5.69 5.43
CA GLU A 47 7.42 5.58 5.99
C GLU A 47 8.58 5.68 4.98
N ALA A 48 8.30 6.16 3.75
CA ALA A 48 9.28 6.30 2.68
C ALA A 48 10.07 7.63 2.76
N TYR A 49 10.64 7.92 3.93
CA TYR A 49 11.25 9.22 4.25
C TYR A 49 12.38 9.64 3.31
N PHE A 50 13.26 8.71 2.95
CA PHE A 50 14.40 8.99 2.05
C PHE A 50 13.94 9.39 0.65
N PHE A 51 12.94 8.70 0.11
CA PHE A 51 12.39 9.01 -1.20
C PHE A 51 11.58 10.31 -1.17
N ALA A 52 10.81 10.54 -0.10
CA ALA A 52 10.10 11.81 0.11
C ALA A 52 11.06 13.02 0.10
N ALA A 53 12.20 12.90 0.80
CA ALA A 53 13.22 13.94 0.82
C ALA A 53 13.79 14.21 -0.58
N ALA A 54 14.05 13.17 -1.39
CA ALA A 54 14.55 13.33 -2.75
C ALA A 54 13.53 14.03 -3.67
N VAL A 55 12.25 13.67 -3.57
CA VAL A 55 11.15 14.30 -4.33
C VAL A 55 11.01 15.78 -3.95
N ILE A 56 11.02 16.10 -2.66
CA ILE A 56 10.95 17.49 -2.18
C ILE A 56 12.14 18.29 -2.67
N LEU A 57 13.35 17.73 -2.58
CA LEU A 57 14.57 18.40 -3.04
C LEU A 57 14.55 18.64 -4.56
N ALA A 58 14.04 17.69 -5.34
CA ALA A 58 13.83 17.86 -6.78
C ALA A 58 12.82 18.97 -7.08
N ALA A 59 11.70 19.04 -6.35
CA ALA A 59 10.67 20.05 -6.54
C ALA A 59 11.14 21.45 -6.13
N VAL A 60 11.86 21.58 -5.01
CA VAL A 60 12.48 22.84 -4.58
C VAL A 60 13.52 23.28 -5.62
N GLY A 61 14.38 22.37 -6.08
CA GLY A 61 15.36 22.65 -7.14
C GLY A 61 14.70 23.11 -8.44
N ALA A 62 13.60 22.45 -8.84
CA ALA A 62 12.83 22.83 -10.02
C ALA A 62 12.21 24.21 -9.89
N ASN A 63 11.59 24.51 -8.75
CA ASN A 63 11.05 25.85 -8.47
C ASN A 63 12.15 26.92 -8.52
N ILE A 64 13.29 26.69 -7.89
CA ILE A 64 14.43 27.64 -7.93
C ILE A 64 14.88 27.89 -9.38
N ILE A 65 15.02 26.84 -10.19
CA ILE A 65 15.45 26.95 -11.60
C ILE A 65 14.40 27.69 -12.45
N ILE A 66 13.10 27.43 -12.23
CA ILE A 66 12.00 28.05 -12.97
C ILE A 66 11.80 29.52 -12.60
N LEU A 67 11.97 29.87 -11.32
CA LEU A 67 11.77 31.24 -10.82
C LEU A 67 12.98 32.13 -11.08
N ARG A 68 14.20 31.61 -10.96
CA ARG A 68 15.43 32.40 -11.12
C ARG A 68 15.70 32.74 -12.58
N HIS A 69 15.77 34.02 -12.92
CA HIS A 69 15.97 34.50 -14.29
C HIS A 69 17.28 33.99 -14.92
N ASP A 70 18.37 33.96 -14.14
CA ASP A 70 19.70 33.58 -14.62
C ASP A 70 19.88 32.08 -14.86
N ALA A 71 18.96 31.24 -14.37
CA ALA A 71 18.99 29.80 -14.53
C ALA A 71 18.43 29.33 -15.89
N TYR A 72 18.37 30.22 -16.90
CA TYR A 72 17.81 29.90 -18.22
C TYR A 72 18.40 28.64 -18.86
N PRO A 73 19.73 28.39 -18.85
CA PRO A 73 20.29 27.15 -19.39
C PRO A 73 19.80 25.89 -18.67
N LEU A 74 19.66 25.96 -17.34
CA LEU A 74 19.21 24.82 -16.51
C LEU A 74 17.74 24.48 -16.74
N ARG A 75 16.90 25.45 -17.14
CA ARG A 75 15.49 25.19 -17.45
C ARG A 75 15.32 24.20 -18.61
N TRP A 76 16.21 24.26 -19.61
CA TRP A 76 16.21 23.32 -20.74
C TRP A 76 16.59 21.90 -20.33
N MET A 77 17.38 21.77 -19.26
CA MET A 77 17.81 20.49 -18.71
C MET A 77 16.97 20.02 -17.53
N LEU A 78 15.93 20.78 -17.15
CA LEU A 78 15.25 20.57 -15.87
C LEU A 78 14.68 19.16 -15.75
N ILE A 79 14.03 18.67 -16.80
CA ILE A 79 13.49 17.30 -16.85
C ILE A 79 14.61 16.29 -16.64
N GLY A 80 15.73 16.46 -17.34
CA GLY A 80 16.91 15.61 -17.20
C GLY A 80 17.52 15.67 -15.80
N LEU A 81 17.56 16.84 -15.17
CA LEU A 81 18.09 17.02 -13.82
C LEU A 81 17.22 16.33 -12.77
N VAL A 82 15.89 16.44 -12.89
CA VAL A 82 14.95 15.74 -12.01
C VAL A 82 15.09 14.23 -12.16
N LEU A 83 15.15 13.72 -13.39
CA LEU A 83 15.35 12.29 -13.64
C LEU A 83 16.70 11.80 -13.13
N LEU A 84 17.77 12.56 -13.37
CA LEU A 84 19.11 12.23 -12.89
C LEU A 84 19.13 12.17 -11.36
N LEU A 85 18.45 13.11 -10.69
CA LEU A 85 18.36 13.12 -9.24
C LEU A 85 17.62 11.87 -8.72
N LEU A 86 16.45 11.58 -9.27
CA LEU A 86 15.57 10.50 -8.78
C LEU A 86 16.06 9.09 -9.15
N PHE A 87 16.67 8.92 -10.33
CA PHE A 87 17.04 7.60 -10.84
C PHE A 87 18.53 7.29 -10.77
N SER A 88 19.39 8.29 -10.56
CA SER A 88 20.84 8.07 -10.44
C SER A 88 21.36 8.50 -9.08
N ILE A 89 21.18 9.76 -8.68
CA ILE A 89 21.73 10.25 -7.42
C ILE A 89 21.07 9.57 -6.21
N TYR A 90 19.73 9.48 -6.22
CA TYR A 90 18.96 8.86 -5.14
C TYR A 90 19.39 7.41 -4.84
N PRO A 91 19.42 6.46 -5.80
CA PRO A 91 19.81 5.09 -5.49
C PRO A 91 21.27 4.97 -5.04
N ASN A 92 22.17 5.83 -5.55
CA ASN A 92 23.56 5.86 -5.08
C ASN A 92 23.65 6.27 -3.59
N ILE A 93 22.96 7.36 -3.19
CA ILE A 93 22.93 7.80 -1.79
C ILE A 93 22.24 6.75 -0.91
N PHE A 94 21.13 6.18 -1.38
CA PHE A 94 20.42 5.13 -0.66
C PHE A 94 21.30 3.89 -0.44
N THR A 95 22.09 3.49 -1.44
CA THR A 95 23.04 2.37 -1.32
C THR A 95 24.10 2.67 -0.27
N ILE A 96 24.65 3.88 -0.26
CA ILE A 96 25.61 4.31 0.77
C ILE A 96 24.99 4.24 2.15
N TYR A 97 23.75 4.75 2.32
CA TYR A 97 23.03 4.67 3.59
C TYR A 97 22.83 3.21 4.04
N VAL A 98 22.35 2.34 3.15
CA VAL A 98 22.12 0.92 3.43
C VAL A 98 23.42 0.22 3.83
N ALA A 99 24.56 0.60 3.26
CA ALA A 99 25.88 0.04 3.62
C ALA A 99 26.29 0.31 5.08
N PHE A 100 25.71 1.34 5.74
CA PHE A 100 25.90 1.59 7.17
C PHE A 100 24.84 0.92 8.05
N THR A 101 23.86 0.24 7.46
CA THR A 101 22.82 -0.50 8.19
C THR A 101 23.08 -2.00 8.14
N ASN A 102 22.58 -2.74 9.12
CA ASN A 102 22.60 -4.21 9.11
C ASN A 102 21.47 -4.79 8.26
N PHE A 103 21.32 -4.31 7.02
CA PHE A 103 20.30 -4.80 6.09
C PHE A 103 20.85 -5.96 5.27
N GLY A 104 20.18 -7.11 5.30
CA GLY A 104 20.58 -8.34 4.61
C GLY A 104 19.58 -9.46 4.84
N ASP A 105 19.88 -10.68 4.40
CA ASP A 105 18.93 -11.82 4.38
C ASP A 105 18.26 -12.11 5.73
N GLY A 106 18.93 -11.85 6.87
CA GLY A 106 18.36 -12.03 8.21
C GLY A 106 17.64 -10.81 8.80
N HIS A 107 17.67 -9.65 8.12
CA HIS A 107 17.21 -8.36 8.65
C HIS A 107 16.51 -7.54 7.57
N LEU A 108 15.50 -8.15 6.93
CA LEU A 108 14.75 -7.53 5.84
C LEU A 108 13.58 -6.66 6.32
N LEU A 109 12.99 -7.03 7.45
CA LEU A 109 11.79 -6.37 7.97
C LEU A 109 12.13 -5.29 8.99
N ALA A 110 11.31 -4.25 9.03
CA ALA A 110 11.33 -3.32 10.14
C ALA A 110 10.93 -4.06 11.43
N LYS A 111 11.43 -3.60 12.58
CA LYS A 111 11.19 -4.22 13.89
C LYS A 111 9.71 -4.46 14.15
N ASP A 112 8.87 -3.47 13.90
CA ASP A 112 7.43 -3.55 14.19
C ASP A 112 6.72 -4.57 13.28
N GLN A 113 7.16 -4.68 12.02
CA GLN A 113 6.68 -5.71 11.09
C GLN A 113 7.10 -7.11 11.53
N ALA A 114 8.35 -7.28 11.98
CA ALA A 114 8.85 -8.55 12.49
C ALA A 114 8.09 -9.00 13.75
N ILE A 115 7.83 -8.09 14.69
CA ILE A 115 7.01 -8.37 15.88
C ILE A 115 5.60 -8.79 15.48
N ALA A 116 4.96 -8.04 14.59
CA ALA A 116 3.61 -8.36 14.12
C ALA A 116 3.54 -9.72 13.41
N GLN A 117 4.59 -10.11 12.68
CA GLN A 117 4.67 -11.42 12.04
C GLN A 117 4.82 -12.54 13.06
N ILE A 118 5.74 -12.40 14.03
CA ILE A 118 5.93 -13.40 15.10
C ILE A 118 4.64 -13.57 15.92
N GLN A 119 3.93 -12.48 16.21
CA GLN A 119 2.65 -12.54 16.93
C GLN A 119 1.53 -13.25 16.15
N LYS A 120 1.61 -13.30 14.82
CA LYS A 120 0.66 -14.04 13.98
C LYS A 120 0.96 -15.53 13.94
N GLU A 121 2.16 -15.95 14.33
CA GLU A 121 2.54 -17.34 14.34
C GLU A 121 1.72 -18.09 15.39
N ARG A 122 1.05 -19.15 14.95
CA ARG A 122 0.23 -20.02 15.79
C ARG A 122 0.90 -21.38 15.86
N TYR A 123 1.01 -21.91 17.06
CA TYR A 123 1.45 -23.27 17.29
C TYR A 123 0.33 -24.03 18.02
N LEU A 124 0.28 -25.33 17.78
CA LEU A 124 -0.54 -26.22 18.58
C LEU A 124 0.24 -26.50 19.88
N PRO A 125 -0.30 -26.17 21.07
CA PRO A 125 0.39 -26.45 22.33
C PRO A 125 0.50 -27.96 22.57
N GLU A 126 1.43 -28.38 23.43
CA GLU A 126 1.51 -29.78 23.86
C GLU A 126 0.19 -30.19 24.55
N GLY A 127 -0.48 -31.20 24.00
CA GLY A 127 -1.83 -31.61 24.41
C GLY A 127 -2.98 -30.83 23.75
N GLY A 128 -2.69 -29.94 22.80
CA GLY A 128 -3.71 -29.28 21.99
C GLY A 128 -4.35 -30.25 20.98
N SER A 129 -5.67 -30.24 20.90
CA SER A 129 -6.44 -31.05 19.94
C SER A 129 -6.80 -30.22 18.71
N ALA A 130 -6.60 -30.80 17.52
CA ALA A 130 -7.17 -30.27 16.29
C ALA A 130 -8.60 -30.79 16.14
N TYR A 131 -9.52 -29.90 15.75
CA TYR A 131 -10.91 -30.25 15.49
C TYR A 131 -11.25 -30.00 14.03
N SER A 132 -11.85 -30.98 13.37
CA SER A 132 -12.59 -30.73 12.14
C SER A 132 -13.93 -30.10 12.49
N TRP A 133 -14.44 -29.19 11.67
CA TRP A 133 -15.70 -28.51 11.95
C TRP A 133 -16.65 -28.53 10.75
N THR A 134 -17.94 -28.63 11.02
CA THR A 134 -19.01 -28.44 10.03
C THR A 134 -19.99 -27.41 10.56
N ALA A 135 -20.36 -26.44 9.72
CA ALA A 135 -21.29 -25.38 10.11
C ALA A 135 -22.75 -25.78 9.83
N PHE A 136 -23.60 -25.35 10.74
CA PHE A 136 -25.04 -25.51 10.70
C PHE A 136 -25.70 -24.16 10.96
N GLU A 137 -26.83 -23.90 10.31
CA GLU A 137 -27.60 -22.67 10.43
C GLU A 137 -29.04 -22.99 10.80
N SER A 138 -29.56 -22.32 11.82
CA SER A 138 -30.97 -22.41 12.21
C SER A 138 -31.84 -21.51 11.32
N ASP A 139 -33.14 -21.83 11.21
CA ASP A 139 -34.12 -21.00 10.50
C ASP A 139 -34.20 -19.56 11.05
N ASP A 140 -33.82 -19.36 12.32
CA ASP A 140 -33.72 -18.06 12.98
C ASP A 140 -32.39 -17.32 12.71
N GLY A 141 -31.51 -17.86 11.85
CA GLY A 141 -30.22 -17.27 11.48
C GLY A 141 -29.11 -17.47 12.53
N VAL A 142 -29.28 -18.43 13.44
CA VAL A 142 -28.27 -18.78 14.45
C VAL A 142 -27.32 -19.82 13.89
N TYR A 143 -26.01 -19.58 13.96
CA TYR A 143 -24.99 -20.53 13.54
C TYR A 143 -24.56 -21.45 14.69
N ALA A 144 -24.46 -22.73 14.40
CA ALA A 144 -23.86 -23.74 15.26
C ALA A 144 -22.71 -24.45 14.53
N LEU A 145 -21.74 -24.96 15.29
CA LEU A 145 -20.63 -25.74 14.76
C LEU A 145 -20.66 -27.15 15.35
N TRP A 146 -20.55 -28.15 14.49
CA TRP A 146 -20.23 -29.51 14.89
C TRP A 146 -18.72 -29.70 14.80
N LEU A 147 -18.07 -29.98 15.93
CA LEU A 147 -16.63 -30.21 16.04
C LEU A 147 -16.37 -31.71 16.20
N LEU A 148 -15.39 -32.23 15.48
CA LEU A 148 -14.92 -33.62 15.57
C LEU A 148 -13.47 -33.62 16.00
N ASP A 149 -13.17 -34.33 17.09
CA ASP A 149 -11.78 -34.57 17.52
C ASP A 149 -11.11 -35.69 16.72
N GLU A 150 -9.81 -35.89 16.91
CA GLU A 150 -9.05 -36.99 16.27
C GLU A 150 -9.55 -38.39 16.66
N ALA A 151 -10.27 -38.53 17.77
CA ALA A 151 -10.86 -39.80 18.22
C ALA A 151 -12.24 -40.06 17.61
N GLY A 152 -12.78 -39.13 16.81
CA GLY A 152 -14.11 -39.22 16.20
C GLY A 152 -15.25 -38.83 17.16
N THR A 153 -14.94 -38.20 18.28
CA THR A 153 -15.94 -37.68 19.22
C THR A 153 -16.53 -36.37 18.71
N GLY A 154 -17.86 -36.33 18.60
CA GLY A 154 -18.60 -35.13 18.22
C GLY A 154 -18.88 -34.19 19.40
N TYR A 155 -18.63 -32.90 19.20
CA TYR A 155 -19.00 -31.82 20.11
C TYR A 155 -19.86 -30.80 19.36
N PHE A 156 -20.96 -30.39 19.98
CA PHE A 156 -21.81 -29.32 19.49
C PHE A 156 -21.42 -28.01 20.17
N ALA A 157 -21.12 -27.00 19.35
CA ALA A 157 -20.69 -25.68 19.79
C ALA A 157 -21.73 -24.64 19.37
N LEU A 158 -22.37 -24.05 20.39
CA LEU A 158 -23.29 -22.92 20.25
C LEU A 158 -22.61 -21.61 20.69
N PRO A 159 -22.98 -20.46 20.09
CA PRO A 159 -22.42 -19.18 20.49
C PRO A 159 -22.73 -18.85 21.96
N GLY A 160 -21.69 -18.74 22.79
CA GLY A 160 -21.82 -18.35 24.21
C GLY A 160 -22.14 -19.48 25.19
N GLU A 161 -22.23 -20.73 24.71
CA GLU A 161 -22.41 -21.91 25.56
C GLU A 161 -21.13 -22.78 25.61
N PRO A 162 -20.90 -23.53 26.70
CA PRO A 162 -19.82 -24.50 26.74
C PRO A 162 -20.03 -25.60 25.68
N LEU A 163 -18.93 -26.19 25.20
CA LEU A 163 -18.98 -27.31 24.26
C LEU A 163 -19.77 -28.47 24.87
N GLN A 164 -20.80 -28.93 24.16
CA GLN A 164 -21.64 -30.05 24.58
C GLN A 164 -21.19 -31.29 23.81
N GLN A 165 -20.78 -32.34 24.52
CA GLN A 165 -20.55 -33.63 23.89
C GLN A 165 -21.91 -34.26 23.60
N LEU A 166 -22.29 -34.40 22.33
CA LEU A 166 -23.55 -35.00 21.92
C LEU A 166 -23.28 -36.26 21.11
N ALA A 167 -23.91 -37.37 21.49
CA ALA A 167 -23.91 -38.58 20.69
C ALA A 167 -25.08 -38.59 19.68
N ALA A 168 -24.99 -39.45 18.66
CA ALA A 168 -26.10 -39.66 17.72
C ALA A 168 -27.38 -40.04 18.47
N GLY A 169 -28.46 -39.27 18.27
CA GLY A 169 -29.75 -39.45 18.94
C GLY A 169 -29.93 -38.65 20.23
N GLU A 170 -28.91 -37.92 20.71
CA GLU A 170 -29.01 -37.01 21.87
C GLU A 170 -29.09 -35.54 21.40
N GLY A 171 -29.90 -34.72 22.09
CA GLY A 171 -29.97 -33.28 21.81
C GLY A 171 -30.45 -32.89 20.41
N GLY A 172 -31.27 -33.74 19.76
CA GLY A 172 -31.78 -33.49 18.40
C GLY A 172 -30.79 -33.81 17.27
N VAL A 173 -29.65 -34.43 17.58
CA VAL A 173 -28.66 -34.89 16.60
C VAL A 173 -29.15 -36.17 15.93
N GLY A 174 -29.37 -36.14 14.62
CA GLY A 174 -29.80 -37.29 13.81
C GLY A 174 -28.68 -38.30 13.52
N GLU A 175 -28.92 -39.20 12.57
CA GLU A 175 -27.90 -40.17 12.15
C GLU A 175 -26.62 -39.45 11.68
N LEU A 176 -25.48 -39.94 12.15
CA LEU A 176 -24.18 -39.52 11.67
C LEU A 176 -23.94 -40.10 10.27
N ASP A 177 -23.30 -39.34 9.39
CA ASP A 177 -22.80 -39.81 8.10
C ASP A 177 -21.50 -40.63 8.27
N ASP A 178 -20.97 -41.12 7.15
CA ASP A 178 -19.74 -41.94 7.12
C ASP A 178 -18.50 -41.17 7.63
N ASP A 179 -18.61 -39.84 7.76
CA ASP A 179 -17.58 -38.94 8.27
C ASP A 179 -17.81 -38.53 9.74
N GLY A 180 -18.81 -39.10 10.42
CA GLY A 180 -19.12 -38.81 11.82
C GLY A 180 -19.84 -37.47 12.03
N ILE A 181 -20.43 -36.89 10.98
CA ILE A 181 -21.13 -35.61 11.00
C ILE A 181 -22.65 -35.87 11.00
N PRO A 182 -23.44 -35.16 11.81
CA PRO A 182 -24.89 -35.31 11.82
C PRO A 182 -25.50 -34.93 10.47
N LYS A 183 -26.31 -35.82 9.88
CA LYS A 183 -27.07 -35.53 8.66
C LYS A 183 -28.16 -34.47 8.89
N THR A 184 -28.68 -34.42 10.11
CA THR A 184 -29.74 -33.50 10.54
C THR A 184 -29.53 -33.15 12.00
N ILE A 185 -29.71 -31.88 12.37
CA ILE A 185 -29.78 -31.43 13.76
C ILE A 185 -31.13 -30.71 13.90
N GLU A 186 -31.90 -31.01 14.95
CA GLU A 186 -33.23 -30.41 15.15
C GLU A 186 -33.13 -28.87 15.17
N GLY A 187 -33.86 -28.23 14.23
CA GLY A 187 -33.87 -26.77 14.08
C GLY A 187 -32.66 -26.18 13.36
N TYR A 188 -31.75 -27.00 12.82
CA TYR A 188 -30.56 -26.54 12.11
C TYR A 188 -30.35 -27.30 10.78
N LYS A 189 -30.02 -26.53 9.74
CA LYS A 189 -29.67 -27.03 8.40
C LYS A 189 -28.16 -26.95 8.21
N ARG A 190 -27.56 -28.04 7.71
CA ARG A 190 -26.14 -28.09 7.34
C ARG A 190 -25.86 -27.14 6.17
N LEU A 191 -24.77 -26.38 6.26
CA LEU A 191 -24.26 -25.51 5.20
C LEU A 191 -23.34 -26.24 4.23
#